data_AF-A0A6B2CPL2-F1
#
_entry.id   AF-A0A6B2CPL2-F1
#
_cell.length_a   1.000
_cell.length_b   1.000
_cell.length_c   1.000
_cell.angle_alpha   90.00
_cell.angle_beta   90.00
_cell.angle_gamma   90.00
#
_symmetry.space_group_name_H-M   'P 1'
#
loop_
_entity.id
_entity.type
_entity.pdbx_description
1 polymer ?
#
loop_
_entity_poly.entity_id
_entity_poly.type
_entity_poly.pdbx_seq_one_letter_code
_entity_poly.pdbx_strand_id
1 'polypeptide(L)' 'MRVLSFKVEDDLLELLEEYARRRNIPKSEVIRRALRQYINSDKDRPYVGKYIKIYS' A
#
# COMPACT_ATOMS: atom_id res chain seq x y z
N MET A 1 5.70 -9.01 13.28
CA MET A 1 5.06 -8.48 12.05
C MET A 1 3.57 -8.69 12.17
N ARG A 2 2.72 -7.69 11.87
CA ARG A 2 1.26 -7.86 11.85
C ARG A 2 0.80 -8.08 10.41
N VAL A 3 -0.15 -8.99 10.20
CA VAL A 3 -0.76 -9.25 8.89
C VAL A 3 -2.02 -8.39 8.78
N LEU A 4 -2.20 -7.76 7.62
CA LEU A 4 -3.40 -7.00 7.27
C LEU A 4 -3.95 -7.54 5.95
N SER A 5 -5.28 -7.62 5.85
CA SER A 5 -5.99 -7.90 4.61
C SER A 5 -6.50 -6.58 4.03
N PHE A 6 -6.40 -6.43 2.71
CA PHE A 6 -6.98 -5.31 1.99
C PHE A 6 -7.53 -5.83 0.66
N LYS A 7 -8.53 -5.11 0.13
CA LYS A 7 -9.11 -5.41 -1.18
C LYS A 7 -8.29 -4.71 -2.26
N VAL A 8 -8.09 -5.38 -3.37
CA VAL A 8 -7.36 -4.88 -4.53
C VAL A 8 -8.01 -5.43 -5.80
N GLU A 9 -7.90 -4.69 -6.89
CA GLU A 9 -8.33 -5.14 -8.21
C GLU A 9 -7.35 -6.21 -8.74
N ASP A 10 -7.86 -7.18 -9.50
CA ASP A 10 -7.08 -8.35 -9.92
C ASP A 10 -5.91 -7.97 -10.84
N ASP A 11 -6.10 -6.98 -11.70
CA ASP A 11 -5.08 -6.42 -12.59
C ASP A 11 -3.93 -5.77 -11.81
N LEU A 12 -4.24 -5.03 -10.74
CA LEU A 12 -3.22 -4.44 -9.88
C LEU A 12 -2.46 -5.50 -9.08
N LEU A 13 -3.13 -6.59 -8.67
CA LEU A 13 -2.46 -7.73 -8.04
C LEU A 13 -1.48 -8.40 -9.00
N GLU A 14 -1.88 -8.61 -10.26
CA GLU A 14 -1.01 -9.20 -11.29
C GLU A 14 0.23 -8.32 -11.54
N LEU A 15 0.03 -7.00 -11.70
CA LEU A 15 1.12 -6.04 -11.85
C LEU A 15 2.08 -6.06 -10.66
N LEU A 16 1.56 -6.13 -9.43
CA LEU A 16 2.36 -6.23 -8.22
C LEU A 16 3.19 -7.52 -8.20
N GLU A 17 2.59 -8.64 -8.59
CA GLU A 17 3.27 -9.94 -8.64
C GLU A 17 4.38 -9.97 -9.68
N GLU A 18 4.12 -9.41 -10.86
CA GLU A 18 5.12 -9.31 -11.91
C GLU A 18 6.29 -8.44 -11.47
N TYR A 19 6.01 -7.27 -10.89
CA TYR A 19 7.04 -6.36 -10.39
C TYR A 19 7.91 -7.02 -9.30
N ALA A 20 7.27 -7.70 -8.34
CA ALA A 20 7.92 -8.44 -7.28
C ALA A 20 8.84 -9.55 -7.84
N ARG A 21 8.33 -10.31 -8.81
CA ARG A 21 9.05 -11.40 -9.49
C ARG A 21 10.27 -10.88 -10.25
N ARG A 22 10.10 -9.83 -11.07
CA ARG A 22 11.18 -9.22 -11.87
C ARG A 22 12.33 -8.70 -11.00
N ARG A 23 12.03 -8.24 -9.78
CA ARG A 23 13.03 -7.71 -8.85
C ARG A 23 13.47 -8.69 -7.76
N ASN A 24 12.96 -9.93 -7.79
CA ASN A 24 13.23 -10.96 -6.78
C ASN A 24 13.03 -10.48 -5.33
N ILE A 25 11.94 -9.75 -5.09
CA ILE A 25 11.57 -9.26 -3.75
C ILE A 25 10.14 -9.68 -3.38
N PRO A 26 9.81 -9.85 -2.09
CA PRO A 26 8.46 -10.18 -1.67
C PRO A 26 7.44 -9.08 -2.02
N LYS A 27 6.22 -9.46 -2.41
CA LYS A 27 5.08 -8.52 -2.58
C LYS A 27 4.92 -7.57 -1.40
N SER A 28 5.07 -8.09 -0.19
CA SER A 28 4.96 -7.32 1.06
C SER A 28 6.05 -6.25 1.21
N GLU A 29 7.23 -6.44 0.62
CA GLU A 29 8.28 -5.43 0.56
C GLU A 29 7.90 -4.30 -0.40
N VAL A 30 7.37 -4.63 -1.57
CA VAL A 30 6.89 -3.65 -2.55
C VAL A 30 5.79 -2.78 -1.94
N ILE A 31 4.77 -3.41 -1.33
CA ILE A 31 3.66 -2.70 -0.67
C ILE A 31 4.20 -1.79 0.44
N ARG A 32 5.12 -2.28 1.28
CA ARG A 32 5.71 -1.47 2.36
C ARG A 32 6.46 -0.25 1.84
N ARG A 33 7.21 -0.38 0.75
CA ARG A 33 7.91 0.74 0.11
C ARG A 33 6.93 1.77 -0.44
N ALA A 34 5.90 1.32 -1.16
CA ALA A 34 4.85 2.18 -1.70
C ALA A 34 4.12 2.94 -0.58
N LEU A 35 3.72 2.26 0.50
CA LEU A 35 3.06 2.90 1.65
C LEU A 35 3.95 3.94 2.31
N ARG A 36 5.24 3.63 2.55
CA ARG A 36 6.19 4.60 3.12
C ARG A 36 6.36 5.82 2.22
N GLN A 37 6.50 5.60 0.91
CA GLN A 37 6.65 6.68 -0.06
C GLN A 37 5.40 7.55 -0.09
N TYR A 38 4.21 6.95 -0.17
CA TYR A 38 2.93 7.65 -0.19
C TYR A 38 2.75 8.52 1.07
N ILE A 39 2.92 7.93 2.26
CA ILE A 39 2.78 8.66 3.53
C ILE A 39 3.81 9.78 3.66
N ASN A 40 5.07 9.53 3.27
CA ASN A 40 6.10 10.57 3.36
C ASN A 40 5.88 11.70 2.35
N SER A 41 5.33 11.41 1.16
CA SER A 41 4.98 12.45 0.19
C SER A 41 3.82 13.34 0.64
N ASP A 42 3.00 12.86 1.58
CA ASP A 42 1.86 13.61 2.12
C ASP A 42 2.23 14.46 3.34
N LYS A 43 3.41 14.27 3.95
CA LYS A 43 3.86 15.11 5.09
C LYS A 43 4.03 16.58 4.73
N ASP A 44 4.26 16.88 3.46
CA ASP A 44 4.36 18.25 2.93
C ASP A 44 3.00 18.78 2.43
N ARG A 45 1.91 18.02 2.57
CA ARG A 45 0.55 18.44 2.21
C ARG A 45 -0.30 18.59 3.48
N PRO A 46 -1.05 19.69 3.65
CA PRO A 46 -1.98 19.81 4.78
C PRO A 46 -2.99 18.66 4.73
N TYR A 47 -3.07 17.91 5.84
CA TYR A 47 -3.91 16.71 5.97
C TYR A 47 -5.39 17.02 5.71
N VAL A 48 -5.95 16.51 4.60
CA VAL A 48 -7.38 16.59 4.29
C VAL A 48 -8.03 15.24 4.62
N GLY A 49 -8.13 14.93 5.92
CA GLY A 49 -8.75 13.68 6.37
C GLY A 49 -10.24 13.62 6.05
N LYS A 50 -10.67 12.75 5.14
CA LYS A 50 -12.06 12.28 5.08
C LYS A 50 -12.29 11.37 6.29
N TYR A 51 -13.14 11.80 7.21
CA TYR A 51 -13.54 11.03 8.40
C TYR A 51 -14.03 9.62 8.01
N ILE A 52 -13.30 8.57 8.38
CA ILE A 52 -13.83 7.22 8.44
C ILE A 52 -14.33 7.02 9.87
N LYS A 53 -15.65 7.11 10.06
CA LYS A 53 -16.29 6.69 11.31
C LYS A 53 -16.17 5.18 11.41
N ILE A 54 -15.33 4.71 12.33
CA ILE A 54 -15.36 3.32 12.78
C ILE A 54 -16.51 3.24 13.77
N TYR A 55 -17.62 2.61 13.38
CA TYR A 55 -18.65 2.21 14.33
C TYR A 55 -18.10 1.03 15.13
N SER A 56 -18.01 1.21 16.45
CA SER A 56 -17.79 0.14 17.41
C SER A 56 -19.07 -0.64 17.67
#